data_AF-A0AAD6I147-F1
#
_entry.id   AF-A0AAD6I147-F1
#
_cell.length_a   1.000
_cell.length_b   1.000
_cell.length_c   1.000
_cell.angle_alpha   90.00
_cell.angle_beta   90.00
_cell.angle_gamma   90.00
#
_symmetry.space_group_name_H-M   'P 1'
#
loop_
_entity.id
_entity.type
_entity.pdbx_description
1 polymer ?
#
loop_
_entity_poly.entity_id
_entity_poly.type
_entity_poly.pdbx_seq_one_letter_code
_entity_poly.pdbx_strand_id
1 'polypeptide(L)'
;MFSEDFSISQLAVPAVSILIGFLAYTSQYFFLHFEALPLTKDETWRINIFALCIWICYYRACFVDPGRLPKSEKRPEPKHQEGDGLTGRQRWCRRCEAYKPPRAHHCKTCKRCIPKMDHHCPWTSNCVSHFTYPHFIRFLFYAVVGMSYLESCLWQRGSFVWKNSNLPSYLGPRLGQLIHLFILFVVNSLTVFALFVLLLRSLWSLGTNTTTIESWEIERHATLVRRSRVLGGYLEGPGGIRIQIKKQEYPYDIGIWANIKQGMGGSANFISWFWPLAATPDRRTGWEYETNDFEDPGVSWPPPDPDRIPMPINTNLGPNAPQPYANVQEQIDAFNRRKTEDMKRFTANSGLQRRKPFHDRYQRDEFAPSESDESEPRSGNDSDEGEESWRNAEGERLRDFGVDEEAEFYDEDDIPLGVLLQRRQEQSSN
;
A
#
# COMPACT_ATOMS: atom_id res chain seq x y z
N MET A 1 9.37 -27.26 -15.07
CA MET A 1 8.87 -27.36 -13.70
C MET A 1 10.08 -27.17 -12.79
N PHE A 2 10.05 -26.14 -11.94
CA PHE A 2 11.10 -25.67 -11.01
C PHE A 2 12.28 -24.88 -11.61
N SER A 3 12.14 -23.54 -11.54
CA SER A 3 12.82 -22.75 -10.52
C SER A 3 11.95 -21.51 -10.28
N GLU A 4 11.11 -21.55 -9.25
CA GLU A 4 10.73 -20.29 -8.62
C GLU A 4 11.92 -19.93 -7.75
N ASP A 5 12.59 -18.82 -8.07
CA ASP A 5 13.70 -18.32 -7.29
C ASP A 5 13.24 -18.16 -5.83
N PHE A 6 13.94 -18.84 -4.93
CA PHE A 6 13.66 -18.78 -3.51
C PHE A 6 13.75 -17.31 -3.05
N SER A 7 12.62 -16.75 -2.63
CA SER A 7 12.59 -15.40 -2.06
C SER A 7 12.58 -15.51 -0.54
N ILE A 8 13.43 -14.74 0.13
CA ILE A 8 13.49 -14.66 1.61
C ILE A 8 12.10 -14.32 2.20
N SER A 9 11.26 -13.59 1.45
CA SER A 9 9.88 -13.29 1.84
C SER A 9 9.01 -14.53 2.10
N GLN A 10 9.31 -15.67 1.46
CA GLN A 10 8.59 -16.93 1.66
C GLN A 10 8.84 -17.54 3.05
N LEU A 11 9.91 -17.14 3.74
CA LEU A 11 10.21 -17.59 5.10
C LEU A 11 9.46 -16.81 6.19
N ALA A 12 8.81 -15.70 5.86
CA ALA A 12 8.22 -14.82 6.88
C ALA A 12 7.09 -15.54 7.66
N VAL A 13 6.17 -16.21 6.97
CA VAL A 13 5.06 -16.93 7.63
C VAL A 13 5.55 -18.09 8.51
N PRO A 14 6.47 -18.97 8.03
CA PRO A 14 7.13 -19.93 8.89
C PRO A 14 7.85 -19.31 10.10
N ALA A 15 8.58 -18.21 9.91
CA ALA A 15 9.30 -17.53 10.99
C ALA A 15 8.35 -16.99 12.07
N VAL A 16 7.25 -16.34 11.69
CA VAL A 16 6.23 -15.85 12.63
C VAL A 16 5.54 -17.04 13.33
N SER A 17 5.26 -18.13 12.61
CA SER A 17 4.67 -19.33 13.21
C SER A 17 5.60 -19.98 14.24
N ILE A 18 6.90 -20.03 13.95
CA ILE A 18 7.94 -20.50 14.88
C ILE A 18 8.01 -19.56 16.09
N LEU A 19 7.95 -18.25 15.89
CA LEU A 19 7.96 -17.26 16.97
C LEU A 19 6.75 -17.41 17.90
N ILE A 20 5.54 -17.53 17.34
CA ILE A 20 4.31 -17.80 18.09
C ILE A 20 4.45 -19.12 18.87
N GLY A 21 4.90 -20.18 18.20
CA GLY A 21 5.10 -21.48 18.83
C GLY A 21 6.15 -21.45 19.96
N PHE A 22 7.27 -20.76 19.74
CA PHE A 22 8.30 -20.55 20.74
C PHE A 22 7.70 -19.84 21.96
N LEU A 23 7.20 -18.61 21.79
CA LEU A 23 6.67 -17.82 22.91
C LEU A 23 5.50 -18.49 23.62
N ALA A 24 4.62 -19.21 22.92
CA ALA A 24 3.46 -19.84 23.53
C ALA A 24 3.79 -21.17 24.25
N TYR A 25 4.63 -22.02 23.68
CA TYR A 25 4.82 -23.39 24.18
C TYR A 25 6.12 -23.56 24.98
N THR A 26 7.21 -22.88 24.60
CA THR A 26 8.45 -22.99 25.39
C THR A 26 8.34 -22.22 26.70
N SER A 27 7.56 -21.14 26.75
CA SER A 27 7.22 -20.47 28.00
C SER A 27 6.44 -21.39 28.93
N GLN A 28 5.42 -22.10 28.44
CA GLN A 28 4.69 -23.10 29.23
C GLN A 28 5.60 -24.23 29.70
N TYR A 29 6.47 -24.74 28.83
CA TYR A 29 7.49 -25.72 29.22
C TYR A 29 8.39 -25.17 30.33
N PHE A 30 8.86 -23.92 30.22
CA PHE A 30 9.66 -23.27 31.24
C PHE A 30 8.91 -23.21 32.58
N PHE A 31 7.66 -22.75 32.57
CA PHE A 31 6.85 -22.62 33.77
C PHE A 31 6.54 -23.95 34.46
N LEU A 32 6.38 -25.04 33.69
CA LEU A 32 6.17 -26.38 34.24
C LEU A 32 7.40 -26.91 34.98
N HIS A 33 8.60 -26.52 34.55
CA HIS A 33 9.86 -26.98 35.15
C HIS A 33 10.45 -25.97 36.14
N PHE A 34 9.86 -24.78 36.27
CA PHE A 34 10.28 -23.76 37.23
C PHE A 34 9.56 -23.95 38.56
N GLU A 35 10.05 -24.90 39.37
CA GLU A 35 9.44 -25.34 40.63
C GLU A 35 9.23 -24.22 41.66
N ALA A 36 10.05 -23.17 41.62
CA ALA A 36 10.00 -22.09 42.60
C ALA A 36 8.74 -21.23 42.49
N LEU A 37 8.11 -21.16 41.31
CA LEU A 37 6.85 -20.44 41.11
C LEU A 37 6.05 -21.05 39.94
N PRO A 38 5.39 -22.20 40.17
CA PRO A 38 4.65 -22.90 39.13
C PRO A 38 3.45 -22.07 38.65
N LEU A 39 2.94 -22.41 37.48
CA LEU A 39 1.75 -21.77 36.95
C LEU A 39 0.49 -22.23 37.69
N THR A 40 -0.38 -21.30 38.04
CA THR A 40 -1.74 -21.59 38.49
C THR A 40 -2.57 -22.12 37.32
N LYS A 41 -3.59 -22.94 37.61
CA LYS A 41 -4.52 -23.46 36.59
C LYS A 41 -5.15 -22.32 35.78
N ASP A 42 -5.50 -21.23 36.44
CA ASP A 42 -6.12 -20.05 35.80
C ASP A 42 -5.16 -19.36 34.83
N GLU A 43 -3.88 -19.19 35.21
CA GLU A 43 -2.86 -18.68 34.29
C GLU A 43 -2.71 -19.60 33.07
N THR A 44 -2.77 -20.92 33.27
CA THR A 44 -2.56 -21.90 32.18
C THR A 44 -3.70 -21.80 31.16
N TRP A 45 -4.95 -21.76 31.62
CA TRP A 45 -6.10 -21.61 30.72
C TRP A 45 -6.05 -20.27 29.97
N ARG A 46 -5.68 -19.17 30.64
CA ARG A 46 -5.56 -17.85 29.99
C ARG A 46 -4.49 -17.84 28.89
N ILE A 47 -3.29 -18.37 29.16
CA ILE A 47 -2.22 -18.45 28.15
C ILE A 47 -2.68 -19.26 26.95
N ASN A 48 -3.32 -20.41 27.17
CA ASN A 48 -3.79 -21.26 26.08
C ASN A 48 -4.94 -20.64 25.29
N ILE A 49 -5.85 -19.91 25.94
CA ILE A 49 -6.91 -19.15 25.25
C ILE A 49 -6.29 -18.06 24.37
N PHE A 50 -5.33 -17.29 24.87
CA PHE A 50 -4.64 -16.28 24.08
C PHE A 50 -3.87 -16.90 22.91
N ALA A 51 -3.12 -17.97 23.14
CA ALA A 51 -2.41 -18.69 22.09
C ALA A 51 -3.37 -19.18 21.00
N LEU A 52 -4.51 -19.77 21.38
CA LEU A 52 -5.54 -20.19 20.44
C LEU A 52 -6.11 -19.02 19.63
N CYS A 53 -6.42 -17.90 20.28
CA CYS A 53 -6.92 -16.70 19.60
C CYS A 53 -5.89 -16.14 18.61
N ILE A 54 -4.60 -16.09 19.00
CA ILE A 54 -3.50 -15.65 18.14
C ILE A 54 -3.41 -16.57 16.91
N TRP A 55 -3.38 -17.88 17.09
CA TRP A 55 -3.32 -18.84 15.98
C TRP A 55 -4.50 -18.72 15.02
N ILE A 56 -5.73 -18.61 15.55
CA ILE A 56 -6.93 -18.43 14.71
C ILE A 56 -6.85 -17.13 13.92
N CYS A 57 -6.54 -16.00 14.57
CA CYS A 57 -6.51 -14.71 13.90
C CYS A 57 -5.37 -14.64 12.88
N TYR A 58 -4.19 -15.17 13.21
CA TYR A 58 -3.04 -15.22 12.32
C TYR A 58 -3.32 -16.10 11.09
N TYR A 59 -3.87 -17.30 11.29
CA TYR A 59 -4.30 -18.17 10.20
C TYR A 59 -5.27 -17.44 9.27
N ARG A 60 -6.24 -16.72 9.81
CA ARG A 60 -7.20 -15.96 8.99
C ARG A 60 -6.55 -14.79 8.26
N ALA A 61 -5.62 -14.08 8.88
CA ALA A 61 -4.86 -13.02 8.22
C ALA A 61 -4.03 -13.56 7.03
N CYS A 62 -3.46 -14.77 7.15
CA CYS A 62 -2.68 -15.42 6.10
C CYS A 62 -3.55 -16.00 4.97
N PHE A 63 -4.64 -16.69 5.29
CA PHE A 63 -5.35 -17.55 4.32
C PHE A 63 -6.67 -16.99 3.80
N VAL A 64 -7.24 -15.94 4.43
CA VAL A 64 -8.43 -15.29 3.88
C VAL A 64 -8.06 -14.57 2.59
N ASP A 65 -8.84 -14.80 1.53
CA ASP A 65 -8.65 -14.12 0.26
C ASP A 65 -8.84 -12.59 0.43
N PRO A 66 -7.82 -11.76 0.13
CA PRO A 66 -7.89 -10.30 0.25
C PRO A 66 -8.81 -9.63 -0.77
N GLY A 67 -9.46 -10.39 -1.65
CA GLY A 67 -10.43 -9.88 -2.61
C GLY A 67 -9.90 -9.83 -4.04
N ARG A 68 -10.83 -9.79 -4.99
CA ARG A 68 -10.56 -9.69 -6.43
C ARG A 68 -11.60 -8.80 -7.05
N LEU A 69 -11.20 -8.02 -8.06
CA LEU A 69 -12.15 -7.31 -8.89
C LEU A 69 -13.22 -8.28 -9.45
N PRO A 70 -14.50 -7.91 -9.42
CA PRO A 70 -15.55 -8.70 -10.04
C PRO A 70 -15.34 -8.75 -11.57
N LYS A 71 -15.63 -9.91 -12.17
CA LYS A 71 -15.61 -10.11 -13.63
C LYS A 71 -16.65 -9.19 -14.31
N SER A 72 -16.38 -8.83 -15.57
CA SER A 72 -17.11 -7.81 -16.35
C SER A 72 -18.63 -7.87 -16.32
N GLU A 73 -19.22 -9.06 -16.34
CA GLU A 73 -20.68 -9.27 -16.33
C GLU A 73 -21.40 -8.83 -15.06
N LYS A 74 -20.69 -8.59 -13.95
CA LYS A 74 -21.26 -8.14 -12.66
C LYS A 74 -20.70 -6.79 -12.22
N ARG A 75 -20.07 -6.04 -13.13
CA ARG A 75 -19.55 -4.72 -12.81
C ARG A 75 -20.75 -3.78 -12.58
N PRO A 76 -20.83 -3.07 -11.44
CA PRO A 76 -21.76 -1.96 -11.35
C PRO A 76 -21.41 -0.99 -12.48
N GLU A 77 -22.41 -0.57 -13.25
CA GLU A 77 -22.19 0.42 -14.29
C GLU A 77 -21.56 1.65 -13.65
N PRO A 78 -20.53 2.24 -14.29
CA PRO A 78 -19.95 3.45 -13.79
C PRO A 78 -21.05 4.52 -13.76
N LYS A 79 -21.36 5.06 -12.58
CA LYS A 79 -22.19 6.27 -12.51
C LYS A 79 -21.47 7.34 -13.33
N HIS A 80 -22.12 7.80 -14.40
CA HIS A 80 -21.68 8.95 -15.17
C HIS A 80 -21.61 10.15 -14.20
N GLN A 81 -20.41 10.50 -13.74
CA GLN A 81 -20.18 11.82 -13.19
C GLN A 81 -20.09 12.75 -14.40
N GLU A 82 -21.17 13.49 -14.68
CA GLU A 82 -21.17 14.62 -15.58
C GLU A 82 -20.30 15.73 -14.95
N GLY A 83 -18.99 15.61 -15.14
CA GLY A 83 -18.00 16.61 -14.74
C GLY A 83 -17.12 16.96 -15.94
N ASP A 84 -16.79 18.24 -16.07
CA ASP A 84 -15.86 18.77 -17.08
C ASP A 84 -14.55 17.94 -17.06
N GLY A 85 -13.92 17.70 -18.23
CA GLY A 85 -13.00 16.59 -18.56
C GLY A 85 -11.70 16.40 -17.74
N LEU A 86 -11.60 17.00 -16.56
CA LEU A 86 -10.52 16.94 -15.58
C LEU A 86 -10.98 16.40 -14.21
N THR A 87 -12.28 16.36 -13.94
CA THR A 87 -12.84 16.14 -12.59
C THR A 87 -13.78 14.92 -12.62
N GLY A 88 -13.25 13.75 -12.26
CA GLY A 88 -13.98 12.47 -12.28
C GLY A 88 -13.35 11.36 -13.14
N ARG A 89 -12.02 11.34 -13.29
CA ARG A 89 -11.33 10.30 -14.09
C ARG A 89 -11.49 8.92 -13.42
N GLN A 90 -12.18 8.01 -14.12
CA GLN A 90 -12.26 6.60 -13.73
C GLN A 90 -10.90 5.94 -13.94
N ARG A 91 -10.23 5.58 -12.83
CA ARG A 91 -8.94 4.91 -12.85
C ARG A 91 -9.05 3.53 -13.52
N TRP A 92 -8.13 3.24 -14.43
CA TRP A 92 -8.03 1.94 -15.10
C TRP A 92 -6.81 1.14 -14.61
N CYS A 93 -6.87 -0.18 -14.65
CA CYS A 93 -5.72 -1.05 -14.46
C CYS A 93 -5.48 -1.83 -15.74
N ARG A 94 -4.37 -1.59 -16.45
CA ARG A 94 -4.07 -2.34 -17.68
C ARG A 94 -3.65 -3.78 -17.38
N ARG A 95 -2.92 -4.02 -16.28
CA ARG A 95 -2.57 -5.39 -15.82
C ARG A 95 -3.79 -6.29 -15.61
N CYS A 96 -4.88 -5.73 -15.08
CA CYS A 96 -6.12 -6.46 -14.81
C CYS A 96 -7.20 -6.24 -15.90
N GLU A 97 -6.94 -5.38 -16.87
CA GLU A 97 -7.90 -4.94 -17.90
C GLU A 97 -9.29 -4.60 -17.34
N ALA A 98 -9.29 -3.79 -16.28
CA ALA A 98 -10.49 -3.45 -15.53
C ALA A 98 -10.41 -2.06 -14.89
N TYR A 99 -11.58 -1.44 -14.73
CA TYR A 99 -11.73 -0.22 -13.94
C TYR A 99 -11.39 -0.52 -12.47
N LYS A 100 -10.57 0.35 -11.87
CA LYS A 100 -10.22 0.31 -10.45
C LYS A 100 -11.35 1.00 -9.67
N PRO A 101 -12.04 0.29 -8.77
CA PRO A 101 -12.95 0.90 -7.81
C PRO A 101 -12.21 1.91 -6.93
N PRO A 102 -12.94 2.81 -6.25
CA PRO A 102 -12.35 3.70 -5.26
C PRO A 102 -11.53 2.91 -4.24
N ARG A 103 -10.37 3.45 -3.84
CA ARG A 103 -9.45 2.86 -2.84
C ARG A 103 -8.82 1.51 -3.22
N ALA A 104 -9.08 0.98 -4.42
CA ALA A 104 -8.45 -0.24 -4.90
C ALA A 104 -7.12 0.06 -5.59
N HIS A 105 -6.12 -0.79 -5.35
CA HIS A 105 -4.78 -0.68 -5.95
C HIS A 105 -4.30 -2.02 -6.49
N HIS A 106 -3.44 -2.00 -7.52
CA HIS A 106 -2.83 -3.22 -8.05
C HIS A 106 -1.66 -3.65 -7.17
N CYS A 107 -1.73 -4.85 -6.59
CA CYS A 107 -0.60 -5.37 -5.82
C CYS A 107 0.36 -6.18 -6.70
N LYS A 108 1.63 -5.78 -6.72
CA LYS A 108 2.70 -6.43 -7.49
C LYS A 108 2.96 -7.88 -7.05
N THR A 109 2.76 -8.20 -5.77
CA THR A 109 2.96 -9.56 -5.25
C THR A 109 1.72 -10.43 -5.42
N CYS A 110 0.53 -9.89 -5.08
CA CYS A 110 -0.74 -10.59 -5.24
C CYS A 110 -1.17 -10.71 -6.73
N LYS A 111 -0.54 -9.95 -7.65
CA LYS A 111 -0.77 -9.91 -9.12
C LYS A 111 -2.23 -9.65 -9.51
N ARG A 112 -2.90 -8.80 -8.74
CA ARG A 112 -4.32 -8.46 -8.92
C ARG A 112 -4.64 -7.17 -8.18
N CYS A 113 -5.71 -6.51 -8.59
CA CYS A 113 -6.25 -5.38 -7.84
C CYS A 113 -6.96 -5.85 -6.57
N ILE A 114 -6.65 -5.18 -5.46
CA ILE A 114 -7.12 -5.47 -4.12
C ILE A 114 -8.04 -4.32 -3.65
N PRO A 115 -9.27 -4.59 -3.20
CA PRO A 115 -10.20 -3.56 -2.73
C PRO A 115 -9.75 -2.98 -1.38
N LYS A 116 -9.78 -1.64 -1.25
CA LYS A 116 -9.26 -0.89 -0.08
C LYS A 116 -7.93 -1.50 0.38
N MET A 117 -6.98 -1.54 -0.55
CA MET A 117 -5.67 -2.08 -0.28
C MET A 117 -4.99 -1.20 0.77
N ASP A 118 -4.49 -1.81 1.84
CA ASP A 118 -3.68 -1.11 2.81
C ASP A 118 -2.20 -1.28 2.50
N HIS A 119 -1.73 -2.52 2.50
CA HIS A 119 -0.39 -2.90 2.08
C HIS A 119 -0.32 -4.40 1.81
N HIS A 120 0.71 -4.85 1.11
CA HIS A 120 1.10 -6.25 1.10
C HIS A 120 1.99 -6.54 2.31
N CYS A 121 1.54 -7.39 3.24
CA CYS A 121 2.29 -7.71 4.44
C CYS A 121 3.12 -8.98 4.21
N PRO A 122 4.47 -8.90 4.22
CA PRO A 122 5.32 -10.09 4.07
C PRO A 122 5.09 -11.09 5.20
N TRP A 123 4.88 -10.60 6.44
CA TRP A 123 4.69 -11.42 7.64
C TRP A 123 3.44 -12.29 7.60
N THR A 124 2.43 -11.93 6.80
CA THR A 124 1.24 -12.75 6.58
C THR A 124 1.27 -13.43 5.21
N SER A 125 2.25 -13.14 4.36
CA SER A 125 2.30 -13.51 2.94
C SER A 125 0.98 -13.21 2.22
N ASN A 126 0.33 -12.09 2.61
CA ASN A 126 -1.01 -11.76 2.15
C ASN A 126 -1.23 -10.26 2.14
N CYS A 127 -2.14 -9.81 1.27
CA CYS A 127 -2.55 -8.42 1.19
C CYS A 127 -3.49 -8.07 2.36
N VAL A 128 -3.22 -6.97 3.06
CA VAL A 128 -4.14 -6.36 4.03
C VAL A 128 -5.12 -5.48 3.24
N SER A 129 -6.42 -5.77 3.36
CA SER A 129 -7.47 -5.21 2.50
C SER A 129 -8.81 -5.10 3.24
N HIS A 130 -9.85 -4.61 2.58
CA HIS A 130 -11.22 -4.61 3.13
C HIS A 130 -11.63 -5.93 3.82
N PHE A 131 -11.25 -7.08 3.24
CA PHE A 131 -11.66 -8.40 3.75
C PHE A 131 -10.76 -8.97 4.83
N THR A 132 -9.47 -8.61 4.82
CA THR A 132 -8.44 -9.17 5.73
C THR A 132 -8.10 -8.22 6.88
N TYR A 133 -8.34 -6.92 6.74
CA TYR A 133 -8.04 -5.89 7.74
C TYR A 133 -8.70 -6.18 9.11
N PRO A 134 -9.98 -6.57 9.22
CA PRO A 134 -10.56 -6.95 10.51
C PRO A 134 -9.82 -8.12 11.19
N HIS A 135 -9.31 -9.08 10.41
CA HIS A 135 -8.57 -10.23 10.95
C HIS A 135 -7.16 -9.82 11.38
N PHE A 136 -6.53 -8.92 10.63
CA PHE A 136 -5.23 -8.34 10.97
C PHE A 136 -5.29 -7.54 12.28
N ILE A 137 -6.29 -6.68 12.47
CA ILE A 137 -6.49 -5.94 13.72
C ILE A 137 -6.69 -6.88 14.91
N ARG A 138 -7.52 -7.93 14.77
CA ARG A 138 -7.71 -8.94 15.83
C ARG A 138 -6.43 -9.68 16.15
N PHE A 139 -5.65 -10.06 15.14
CA PHE A 139 -4.35 -10.69 15.33
C PHE A 139 -3.42 -9.80 16.16
N LEU A 140 -3.26 -8.53 15.78
CA LEU A 140 -2.44 -7.58 16.54
C LEU A 140 -2.95 -7.39 17.98
N PHE A 141 -4.26 -7.25 18.15
CA PHE A 141 -4.87 -7.10 19.48
C PHE A 141 -4.56 -8.30 20.38
N TYR A 142 -4.84 -9.53 19.92
CA TYR A 142 -4.58 -10.73 20.71
C TYR A 142 -3.09 -11.00 20.92
N ALA A 143 -2.25 -10.68 19.94
CA ALA A 143 -0.80 -10.78 20.09
C ALA A 143 -0.30 -9.83 21.17
N VAL A 144 -0.67 -8.55 21.12
CA VAL A 144 -0.27 -7.57 22.13
C VAL A 144 -0.80 -7.94 23.52
N VAL A 145 -2.09 -8.24 23.66
CA VAL A 145 -2.68 -8.56 24.96
C VAL A 145 -2.12 -9.87 25.52
N GLY A 146 -2.04 -10.91 24.70
CA GLY A 146 -1.54 -12.23 25.10
C GLY A 146 -0.06 -12.20 25.48
N MET A 147 0.78 -11.51 24.71
CA MET A 147 2.21 -11.36 25.02
C MET A 147 2.46 -10.41 26.19
N SER A 148 1.63 -9.38 26.39
CA SER A 148 1.70 -8.52 27.60
C SER A 148 1.33 -9.31 28.85
N TYR A 149 0.35 -10.21 28.75
CA TYR A 149 0.03 -11.14 29.82
C TYR A 149 1.19 -12.10 30.10
N LEU A 150 1.79 -12.68 29.06
CA LEU A 150 3.00 -13.51 29.18
C LEU A 150 4.15 -12.74 29.83
N GLU A 151 4.37 -11.48 29.43
CA GLU A 151 5.38 -10.59 30.02
C GLU A 151 5.14 -10.41 31.52
N SER A 152 3.89 -10.21 31.94
CA SER A 152 3.55 -10.10 33.37
C SER A 152 3.87 -11.39 34.14
N CYS A 153 3.64 -12.56 33.53
CA CYS A 153 4.00 -13.84 34.12
C CYS A 153 5.52 -14.00 34.23
N LEU A 154 6.26 -13.68 33.16
CA LEU A 154 7.72 -13.72 33.12
C LEU A 154 8.33 -12.77 34.16
N TRP A 155 7.80 -11.55 34.27
CA TRP A 155 8.23 -10.55 35.24
C TRP A 155 8.11 -11.06 36.68
N GLN A 156 7.01 -11.72 37.04
CA GLN A 156 6.87 -12.31 38.38
C GLN A 156 8.00 -13.29 38.70
N ARG A 157 8.34 -14.19 37.75
CA ARG A 157 9.40 -15.18 37.93
C ARG A 157 10.79 -14.53 37.91
N GLY A 158 11.03 -13.57 37.01
CA GLY A 158 12.24 -12.76 36.99
C GLY A 158 12.47 -12.00 38.29
N SER A 159 11.42 -11.39 38.84
CA SER A 159 11.48 -10.68 40.12
C SER A 159 11.77 -11.62 41.30
N PHE A 160 11.24 -12.86 41.26
CA PHE A 160 11.55 -13.88 42.25
C PHE A 160 13.03 -14.27 42.20
N VAL A 161 13.57 -14.51 41.00
CA VAL A 161 15.01 -14.79 40.82
C VAL A 161 15.87 -13.63 41.31
N TRP A 162 15.50 -12.40 40.96
CA TRP A 162 16.24 -11.20 41.36
C TRP A 162 16.27 -11.00 42.88
N LYS A 163 15.14 -11.17 43.55
CA LYS A 163 15.06 -11.07 45.03
C LYS A 163 15.90 -12.14 45.74
N ASN A 164 16.08 -13.29 45.10
CA ASN A 164 16.81 -14.43 45.64
C ASN A 164 18.22 -14.58 45.03
N SER A 165 18.79 -13.51 44.49
CA SER A 165 20.09 -13.53 43.79
C SER A 165 21.26 -13.98 44.67
N ASN A 166 21.13 -13.84 45.99
CA ASN A 166 22.16 -14.21 46.96
C ASN A 166 22.07 -15.67 47.42
N LEU A 167 21.08 -16.44 46.91
CA LEU A 167 20.99 -17.86 47.23
C LEU A 167 22.19 -18.63 46.65
N PRO A 168 22.72 -19.62 47.38
CA PRO A 168 23.70 -20.53 46.83
C PRO A 168 23.19 -21.22 45.56
N SER A 169 24.08 -21.48 44.61
CA SER A 169 23.73 -22.01 43.27
C SER A 169 22.95 -23.33 43.26
N TYR A 170 23.05 -24.13 44.33
CA TYR A 170 22.31 -25.39 44.47
C TYR A 170 20.87 -25.22 44.97
N LEU A 171 20.51 -24.06 45.54
CA LEU A 171 19.16 -23.70 45.98
C LEU A 171 18.41 -22.85 44.95
N GLY A 172 19.13 -22.29 43.97
CA GLY A 172 18.57 -21.47 42.90
C GLY A 172 18.18 -22.25 41.64
N PRO A 173 17.55 -21.57 40.66
CA PRO A 173 17.24 -22.17 39.37
C PRO A 173 18.49 -22.65 38.63
N ARG A 174 18.34 -23.68 37.81
CA ARG A 174 19.44 -24.21 36.99
C ARG A 174 19.87 -23.17 35.95
N LEU A 175 21.15 -23.19 35.55
CA LEU A 175 21.68 -22.26 34.53
C LEU A 175 20.84 -22.26 33.24
N GLY A 176 20.42 -23.43 32.76
CA GLY A 176 19.56 -23.54 31.58
C GLY A 176 18.19 -22.86 31.74
N GLN A 177 17.62 -22.85 32.96
CA GLN A 177 16.37 -22.15 33.25
C GLN A 177 16.58 -20.63 33.24
N LEU A 178 17.70 -20.15 33.77
CA LEU A 178 18.05 -18.73 33.74
C LEU A 178 18.26 -18.23 32.30
N ILE A 179 18.97 -19.00 31.47
CA ILE A 179 19.17 -18.70 30.05
C ILE A 179 17.82 -18.68 29.32
N HIS A 180 16.97 -19.69 29.55
CA HIS A 180 15.67 -19.75 28.91
C HIS A 180 14.76 -18.58 29.32
N LEU A 181 14.72 -18.24 30.62
CA LEU A 181 13.99 -17.09 31.12
C LEU A 181 14.47 -15.78 30.47
N PHE A 182 15.79 -15.59 30.36
CA PHE A 182 16.37 -14.40 29.73
C PHE A 182 15.98 -14.30 28.24
N ILE A 183 16.09 -15.40 27.49
CA ILE A 183 15.70 -15.42 26.07
C ILE A 183 14.21 -15.13 25.92
N LEU A 184 13.34 -15.76 26.72
CA LEU A 184 11.90 -15.50 26.69
C LEU A 184 11.59 -14.04 26.98
N PHE A 185 12.22 -13.45 27.99
CA PHE A 185 12.02 -12.05 28.38
C PHE A 185 12.41 -11.10 27.24
N VAL A 186 13.62 -11.25 26.69
CA VAL A 186 14.12 -10.37 25.61
C VAL A 186 13.28 -10.51 24.34
N VAL A 187 13.03 -11.75 23.89
CA VAL A 187 12.27 -11.98 22.66
C VAL A 187 10.82 -11.50 22.82
N ASN A 188 10.17 -11.79 23.95
CA ASN A 188 8.80 -11.34 24.19
C ASN A 188 8.71 -9.81 24.29
N SER A 189 9.61 -9.17 25.05
CA SER A 189 9.66 -7.71 25.22
C SER A 189 9.85 -6.96 23.89
N LEU A 190 10.79 -7.41 23.05
CA LEU A 190 11.02 -6.78 21.74
C LEU A 190 9.83 -6.99 20.80
N THR A 191 9.25 -8.19 20.79
CA THR A 191 8.12 -8.53 19.92
C THR A 191 6.86 -7.76 20.33
N VAL A 192 6.54 -7.71 21.63
CA VAL A 192 5.35 -7.00 22.12
C VAL A 192 5.49 -5.49 21.91
N PHE A 193 6.69 -4.93 22.06
CA PHE A 193 6.93 -3.52 21.77
C PHE A 193 6.68 -3.19 20.29
N ALA A 194 7.27 -3.96 19.38
CA ALA A 194 7.07 -3.75 17.94
C ALA A 194 5.60 -3.90 17.52
N LEU A 195 4.92 -4.95 18.00
CA LEU A 195 3.51 -5.18 17.70
C LEU A 195 2.58 -4.17 18.36
N PHE A 196 2.95 -3.60 19.52
CA PHE A 196 2.20 -2.53 20.16
C PHE A 196 2.23 -1.24 19.33
N VAL A 197 3.41 -0.84 18.83
CA VAL A 197 3.53 0.31 17.93
C VAL A 197 2.70 0.10 16.66
N LEU A 198 2.79 -1.09 16.07
CA LEU A 198 2.00 -1.44 14.88
C LEU A 198 0.49 -1.44 15.17
N LEU A 199 0.05 -1.91 16.33
CA LEU A 199 -1.34 -1.86 16.76
C LEU A 199 -1.82 -0.41 16.91
N LEU A 200 -1.05 0.47 17.56
CA LEU A 200 -1.41 1.88 17.71
C LEU A 200 -1.57 2.58 16.36
N ARG A 201 -0.62 2.37 15.44
CA ARG A 201 -0.71 2.90 14.07
C ARG A 201 -1.96 2.38 13.35
N SER A 202 -2.24 1.09 13.49
CA SER A 202 -3.41 0.46 12.84
C SER A 202 -4.73 0.95 13.44
N LEU A 203 -4.80 1.17 14.76
CA LEU A 203 -5.98 1.74 15.42
C LEU A 203 -6.20 3.20 15.04
N TRP A 204 -5.12 3.97 14.88
CA TRP A 204 -5.21 5.34 14.35
C TRP A 204 -5.79 5.34 12.93
N SER A 205 -5.23 4.53 12.04
CA SER A 205 -5.72 4.32 10.66
C SER A 205 -7.19 3.88 10.62
N LEU A 206 -7.59 2.98 11.52
CA LEU A 206 -8.99 2.56 11.67
C LEU A 206 -9.90 3.70 12.15
N GLY A 207 -9.41 4.54 13.05
CA GLY A 207 -10.15 5.69 13.59
C GLY A 207 -10.34 6.82 12.59
N THR A 208 -9.35 7.08 11.72
CA THR A 208 -9.40 8.08 10.64
C THR A 208 -9.92 7.52 9.31
N ASN A 209 -10.20 6.22 9.26
CA ASN A 209 -10.58 5.48 8.04
C ASN A 209 -9.57 5.61 6.88
N THR A 210 -8.30 5.83 7.17
CA THR A 210 -7.24 6.01 6.16
C THR A 210 -6.45 4.73 6.02
N THR A 211 -6.19 4.27 4.79
CA THR A 211 -5.19 3.22 4.55
C THR A 211 -3.77 3.76 4.63
N THR A 212 -2.77 2.89 4.68
CA THR A 212 -1.35 3.28 4.60
C THR A 212 -1.07 4.01 3.27
N ILE A 213 -1.59 3.52 2.15
CA ILE A 213 -1.47 4.18 0.83
C ILE A 213 -2.16 5.55 0.83
N GLU A 214 -3.35 5.67 1.40
CA GLU A 214 -4.08 6.94 1.45
C GLU A 214 -3.40 7.96 2.38
N SER A 215 -2.77 7.50 3.46
CA SER A 215 -1.99 8.37 4.34
C SER A 215 -0.84 9.04 3.57
N TRP A 216 -0.21 8.28 2.67
CA TRP A 216 0.79 8.79 1.73
C TRP A 216 0.20 9.78 0.72
N GLU A 217 -0.96 9.48 0.14
CA GLU A 217 -1.65 10.39 -0.77
C GLU A 217 -1.99 11.73 -0.11
N ILE A 218 -2.42 11.70 1.16
CA ILE A 218 -2.72 12.89 1.98
C ILE A 218 -1.43 13.69 2.22
N GLU A 219 -0.34 13.05 2.64
CA GLU A 219 0.95 13.71 2.88
C GLU A 219 1.52 14.34 1.60
N ARG A 220 1.45 13.62 0.48
CA ARG A 220 1.84 14.11 -0.84
C ARG A 220 1.03 15.35 -1.22
N HIS A 221 -0.29 15.29 -1.10
CA HIS A 221 -1.16 16.43 -1.43
C HIS A 221 -0.86 17.65 -0.55
N ALA A 222 -0.69 17.45 0.76
CA ALA A 222 -0.32 18.53 1.68
C ALA A 222 1.01 19.19 1.28
N THR A 223 1.99 18.40 0.83
CA THR A 223 3.28 18.88 0.34
C THR A 223 3.13 19.69 -0.95
N LEU A 224 2.33 19.22 -1.91
CA LEU A 224 2.04 19.92 -3.16
C LEU A 224 1.32 21.25 -2.92
N VAL A 225 0.33 21.28 -2.02
CA VAL A 225 -0.38 22.50 -1.61
C VAL A 225 0.60 23.51 -1.00
N ARG A 226 1.50 23.06 -0.11
CA ARG A 226 2.52 23.93 0.50
C ARG A 226 3.45 24.52 -0.57
N ARG A 227 3.93 23.68 -1.49
CA ARG A 227 4.80 24.10 -2.61
C ARG A 227 4.09 25.10 -3.52
N SER A 228 2.84 24.84 -3.87
CA SER A 228 2.02 25.72 -4.68
C SER A 228 1.87 27.10 -4.04
N ARG A 229 1.63 27.17 -2.72
CA ARG A 229 1.54 28.45 -1.99
C ARG A 229 2.84 29.26 -2.05
N VAL A 230 4.00 28.61 -1.97
CA VAL A 230 5.31 29.28 -2.06
C VAL A 230 5.57 29.81 -3.47
N LEU A 231 5.15 29.08 -4.50
CA LEU A 231 5.34 29.42 -5.91
C LEU A 231 4.24 30.33 -6.49
N GLY A 232 3.52 31.08 -5.64
CA GLY A 232 2.50 32.03 -6.10
C GLY A 232 1.16 31.40 -6.48
N GLY A 233 0.86 30.19 -6.00
CA GLY A 233 -0.44 29.53 -6.12
C GLY A 233 -0.56 28.52 -7.27
N TYR A 234 0.51 28.27 -8.03
CA TYR A 234 0.50 27.35 -9.17
C TYR A 234 1.72 26.42 -9.15
N LEU A 235 1.54 25.21 -9.69
CA LEU A 235 2.63 24.29 -10.00
C LEU A 235 2.71 24.10 -11.51
N GLU A 236 3.93 24.00 -12.03
CA GLU A 236 4.18 23.77 -13.45
C GLU A 236 4.26 22.26 -13.70
N GLY A 237 3.30 21.73 -14.45
CA GLY A 237 3.28 20.34 -14.90
C GLY A 237 4.03 20.11 -16.21
N PRO A 238 4.08 18.86 -16.71
CA PRO A 238 4.67 18.51 -17.99
C PRO A 238 4.13 19.38 -19.13
N GLY A 239 5.04 20.03 -19.89
CA GLY A 239 4.67 20.90 -21.01
C GLY A 239 4.39 22.36 -20.63
N GLY A 240 4.74 22.80 -19.42
CA GLY A 240 4.59 24.19 -18.99
C GLY A 240 3.16 24.55 -18.54
N ILE A 241 2.31 23.54 -18.34
CA ILE A 241 0.93 23.76 -17.90
C ILE A 241 0.94 24.22 -16.45
N ARG A 242 0.31 25.36 -16.18
CA ARG A 242 0.13 25.85 -14.81
C ARG A 242 -1.11 25.20 -14.21
N ILE A 243 -0.91 24.40 -13.18
CA ILE A 243 -1.97 23.69 -12.45
C ILE A 243 -2.11 24.35 -11.08
N GLN A 244 -3.32 24.80 -10.77
CA GLN A 244 -3.63 25.34 -9.46
C GLN A 244 -3.95 24.18 -8.51
N ILE A 245 -3.10 23.95 -7.50
CA ILE A 245 -3.36 22.93 -6.48
C ILE A 245 -4.13 23.57 -5.32
N LYS A 246 -5.40 23.18 -5.19
CA LYS A 246 -6.23 23.56 -4.04
C LYS A 246 -6.10 22.50 -2.95
N LYS A 247 -6.20 22.94 -1.68
CA LYS A 247 -6.33 22.00 -0.55
C LYS A 247 -7.65 21.25 -0.73
N GLN A 248 -7.59 19.94 -0.59
CA GLN A 248 -8.75 19.05 -0.62
C GLN A 248 -8.77 18.27 0.69
N GLU A 249 -9.93 18.17 1.32
CA GLU A 249 -10.13 17.36 2.51
C GLU A 249 -10.26 15.87 2.14
N TYR A 250 -9.85 15.00 3.06
CA TYR A 250 -9.92 13.56 2.84
C TYR A 250 -11.39 13.08 2.88
N PRO A 251 -11.91 12.40 1.84
CA PRO A 251 -13.34 12.19 1.69
C PRO A 251 -13.92 11.03 2.51
N TYR A 252 -13.11 10.08 2.97
CA TYR A 252 -13.62 8.85 3.60
C TYR A 252 -13.65 8.90 5.14
N ASP A 253 -13.26 10.02 5.76
CA ASP A 253 -13.43 10.21 7.20
C ASP A 253 -14.88 10.64 7.50
N ILE A 254 -15.71 9.68 7.90
CA ILE A 254 -17.14 9.82 8.18
C ILE A 254 -17.44 9.81 9.68
N GLY A 255 -16.41 10.06 10.51
CA GLY A 255 -16.50 10.07 11.96
C GLY A 255 -16.09 8.74 12.62
N ILE A 256 -15.43 8.84 13.78
CA ILE A 256 -14.70 7.74 14.43
C ILE A 256 -15.49 6.43 14.53
N TRP A 257 -16.75 6.49 14.97
CA TRP A 257 -17.56 5.28 15.12
C TRP A 257 -17.92 4.62 13.78
N ALA A 258 -18.30 5.43 12.79
CA ALA A 258 -18.63 4.95 11.46
C ALA A 258 -17.38 4.42 10.72
N ASN A 259 -16.24 5.07 10.92
CA ASN A 259 -14.93 4.64 10.45
C ASN A 259 -14.57 3.25 11.00
N ILE A 260 -14.67 3.05 12.32
CA ILE A 260 -14.39 1.76 12.96
C ILE A 260 -15.36 0.69 12.46
N LYS A 261 -16.66 1.00 12.37
CA LYS A 261 -17.68 0.08 11.84
C LYS A 261 -17.34 -0.35 10.42
N GLN A 262 -16.99 0.60 9.53
CA GLN A 262 -16.62 0.32 8.15
C GLN A 262 -15.35 -0.54 8.09
N GLY A 263 -14.31 -0.20 8.85
CA GLY A 263 -13.04 -0.92 8.88
C GLY A 263 -13.12 -2.32 9.52
N MET A 264 -14.07 -2.56 10.43
CA MET A 264 -14.31 -3.86 11.06
C MET A 264 -15.34 -4.73 10.32
N GLY A 265 -15.61 -4.42 9.04
CA GLY A 265 -16.46 -5.26 8.18
C GLY A 265 -17.94 -4.92 8.20
N GLY A 266 -18.30 -3.69 8.59
CA GLY A 266 -19.69 -3.18 8.60
C GLY A 266 -20.52 -3.57 9.82
N SER A 267 -20.01 -4.47 10.67
CA SER A 267 -20.68 -4.86 11.92
C SER A 267 -20.59 -3.74 12.95
N ALA A 268 -21.74 -3.30 13.49
CA ALA A 268 -21.81 -2.41 14.64
C ALA A 268 -21.68 -3.15 15.99
N ASN A 269 -21.58 -4.48 15.97
CA ASN A 269 -21.48 -5.27 17.18
C ASN A 269 -20.04 -5.22 17.73
N PHE A 270 -19.85 -4.47 18.81
CA PHE A 270 -18.58 -4.33 19.51
C PHE A 270 -17.94 -5.68 19.89
N ILE A 271 -18.73 -6.68 20.31
CA ILE A 271 -18.20 -8.01 20.68
C ILE A 271 -17.58 -8.69 19.46
N SER A 272 -18.21 -8.54 18.28
CA SER A 272 -17.70 -9.12 17.04
C SER A 272 -16.38 -8.51 16.57
N TRP A 273 -16.02 -7.33 17.07
CA TRP A 273 -14.73 -6.70 16.76
C TRP A 273 -13.58 -7.46 17.42
N PHE A 274 -13.80 -8.02 18.60
CA PHE A 274 -12.80 -8.82 19.33
C PHE A 274 -12.97 -10.32 19.11
N TRP A 275 -14.08 -10.80 18.55
CA TRP A 275 -14.33 -12.22 18.40
C TRP A 275 -13.44 -12.87 17.31
N PRO A 276 -12.54 -13.83 17.62
CA PRO A 276 -11.62 -14.45 16.65
C PRO A 276 -12.32 -15.17 15.50
N LEU A 277 -13.52 -15.71 15.77
CA LEU A 277 -14.34 -16.45 14.81
C LEU A 277 -15.37 -15.55 14.11
N ALA A 278 -15.28 -14.23 14.24
CA ALA A 278 -16.18 -13.30 13.55
C ALA A 278 -16.14 -13.51 12.03
N ALA A 279 -17.29 -13.39 11.35
CA ALA A 279 -17.35 -13.63 9.91
C ALA A 279 -16.42 -12.68 9.14
N THR A 280 -15.89 -13.15 8.01
CA THR A 280 -15.22 -12.28 7.04
C THR A 280 -16.27 -11.36 6.39
N PRO A 281 -15.95 -10.09 6.08
CA PRO A 281 -16.90 -9.21 5.40
C PRO A 281 -17.43 -9.83 4.10
N ASP A 282 -18.69 -9.56 3.76
CA ASP A 282 -19.33 -10.11 2.55
C ASP A 282 -18.59 -9.63 1.30
N ARG A 283 -18.27 -10.56 0.38
CA ARG A 283 -17.57 -10.29 -0.90
C ARG A 283 -18.29 -9.29 -1.81
N ARG A 284 -19.58 -9.05 -1.57
CA ARG A 284 -20.36 -8.00 -2.27
C ARG A 284 -20.01 -6.58 -1.80
N THR A 285 -19.31 -6.44 -0.67
CA THR A 285 -18.88 -5.15 -0.10
C THR A 285 -17.44 -4.80 -0.51
N GLY A 286 -17.00 -3.57 -0.20
CA GLY A 286 -15.63 -3.13 -0.49
C GLY A 286 -15.42 -2.53 -1.89
N TRP A 287 -16.52 -2.17 -2.58
CA TRP A 287 -16.51 -1.57 -3.92
C TRP A 287 -17.00 -0.13 -3.93
N GLU A 288 -17.80 0.23 -2.93
CA GLU A 288 -18.34 1.57 -2.71
C GLU A 288 -18.09 1.94 -1.24
N TYR A 289 -17.76 3.21 -1.01
CA TYR A 289 -17.44 3.75 0.31
C TYR A 289 -18.23 5.04 0.49
N GLU A 290 -18.81 5.18 1.67
CA GLU A 290 -19.45 6.42 2.09
C GLU A 290 -18.41 7.53 2.20
N THR A 291 -18.79 8.71 1.72
CA THR A 291 -17.99 9.94 1.75
C THR A 291 -18.60 10.93 2.73
N ASN A 292 -17.78 11.85 3.24
CA ASN A 292 -18.21 12.90 4.17
C ASN A 292 -18.83 14.13 3.49
N ASP A 293 -18.83 14.15 2.16
CA ASP A 293 -19.44 15.19 1.32
C ASP A 293 -18.97 16.61 1.65
N PHE A 294 -17.74 16.76 2.16
CA PHE A 294 -17.12 18.06 2.40
C PHE A 294 -16.65 18.76 1.13
N GLU A 295 -16.37 18.00 0.08
CA GLU A 295 -15.91 18.48 -1.22
C GLU A 295 -17.02 18.38 -2.27
N ASP A 296 -16.93 19.20 -3.32
CA ASP A 296 -17.90 19.17 -4.42
C ASP A 296 -17.92 17.78 -5.10
N PRO A 297 -19.09 17.24 -5.51
CA PRO A 297 -19.21 15.90 -6.08
C PRO A 297 -18.38 15.62 -7.35
N GLY A 298 -17.88 16.67 -8.01
CA GLY A 298 -17.02 16.56 -9.18
C GLY A 298 -15.54 16.32 -8.84
N VAL A 299 -15.09 16.60 -7.61
CA VAL A 299 -13.65 16.51 -7.28
C VAL A 299 -13.25 15.05 -7.10
N SER A 300 -12.29 14.58 -7.90
CA SER A 300 -11.77 13.22 -7.79
C SER A 300 -10.78 13.08 -6.62
N TRP A 301 -10.84 11.95 -5.92
CA TRP A 301 -9.78 11.51 -5.00
C TRP A 301 -9.12 10.23 -5.53
N PRO A 302 -7.78 10.11 -5.49
CA PRO A 302 -6.80 11.10 -5.02
C PRO A 302 -6.72 12.34 -5.93
N PRO A 303 -6.27 13.49 -5.40
CA PRO A 303 -6.02 14.68 -6.22
C PRO A 303 -5.03 14.38 -7.34
N PRO A 304 -5.21 14.95 -8.54
CA PRO A 304 -4.31 14.72 -9.67
C PRO A 304 -2.90 15.21 -9.33
N ASP A 305 -1.92 14.35 -9.55
CA ASP A 305 -0.52 14.67 -9.33
C ASP A 305 -0.02 15.49 -10.54
N PRO A 306 0.45 16.74 -10.34
CA PRO A 306 0.88 17.62 -11.43
C PRO A 306 2.02 17.01 -12.24
N ASP A 307 2.88 16.20 -11.63
CA ASP A 307 3.98 15.53 -12.32
C ASP A 307 3.51 14.30 -13.12
N ARG A 308 2.28 13.82 -12.89
CA ARG A 308 1.66 12.67 -13.58
C ARG A 308 0.62 13.06 -14.62
N ILE A 309 0.39 14.35 -14.86
CA ILE A 309 -0.58 14.77 -15.88
C ILE A 309 0.00 14.49 -17.28
N PRO A 310 -0.74 13.77 -18.15
CA PRO A 310 -0.31 13.54 -19.53
C PRO A 310 -0.01 14.86 -20.24
N MET A 311 1.08 14.90 -21.02
CA MET A 311 1.35 16.08 -21.84
C MET A 311 0.19 16.28 -22.82
N PRO A 312 -0.37 17.49 -22.92
CA PRO A 312 -1.38 17.79 -23.93
C PRO A 312 -0.74 17.56 -25.29
N ILE A 313 -1.48 16.89 -26.17
CA ILE A 313 -1.11 16.79 -27.58
C ILE A 313 -0.94 18.22 -28.07
N ASN A 314 0.25 18.57 -28.54
CA ASN A 314 0.55 19.91 -29.02
C ASN A 314 -0.31 20.19 -30.26
N THR A 315 -1.46 20.85 -30.06
CA THR A 315 -2.36 21.29 -31.12
C THR A 315 -1.88 22.58 -31.77
N ASN A 316 -0.95 23.29 -31.14
CA ASN A 316 -0.20 24.39 -31.76
C ASN A 316 0.90 23.81 -32.65
N LEU A 317 0.44 23.15 -33.71
CA LEU A 317 1.23 23.08 -34.92
C LEU A 317 1.52 24.52 -35.34
N GLY A 318 2.80 24.92 -35.34
CA GLY A 318 3.20 26.24 -35.83
C GLY A 318 2.79 26.45 -37.30
N PRO A 319 3.22 27.54 -37.96
CA PRO A 319 2.88 27.79 -39.37
C PRO A 319 3.23 26.64 -40.35
N ASN A 320 4.00 25.65 -39.90
CA ASN A 320 4.33 24.40 -40.59
C ASN A 320 3.45 23.20 -40.16
N ALA A 321 2.23 23.45 -39.68
CA ALA A 321 1.23 22.42 -39.44
C ALA A 321 0.99 21.57 -40.70
N PRO A 322 1.03 20.22 -40.62
CA PRO A 322 0.57 19.41 -41.73
C PRO A 322 -0.89 19.77 -42.00
N GLN A 323 -1.14 20.28 -43.21
CA GLN A 323 -2.46 20.61 -43.72
C GLN A 323 -3.42 19.43 -43.51
N PRO A 324 -4.72 19.68 -43.26
CA PRO A 324 -5.70 18.60 -43.19
C PRO A 324 -5.63 17.78 -44.49
N TYR A 325 -5.44 16.47 -44.36
CA TYR A 325 -5.34 15.54 -45.50
C TYR A 325 -6.63 15.59 -46.32
N ALA A 326 -6.52 15.65 -47.63
CA ALA A 326 -7.67 15.82 -48.51
C ALA A 326 -8.54 14.56 -48.58
N ASN A 327 -7.96 13.39 -48.26
CA ASN A 327 -8.67 12.11 -48.22
C ASN A 327 -8.08 11.13 -47.20
N VAL A 328 -8.86 10.08 -46.86
CA VAL A 328 -8.49 9.05 -45.86
C VAL A 328 -7.25 8.25 -46.27
N GLN A 329 -7.05 8.02 -47.56
CA GLN A 329 -5.90 7.27 -48.07
C GLN A 329 -4.59 8.02 -47.84
N GLU A 330 -4.59 9.33 -48.09
CA GLU A 330 -3.47 10.23 -47.86
C GLU A 330 -3.11 10.33 -46.38
N GLN A 331 -4.12 10.27 -45.50
CA GLN A 331 -3.92 10.20 -44.06
C GLN A 331 -3.25 8.89 -43.62
N ILE A 332 -3.66 7.75 -44.17
CA ILE A 332 -3.07 6.43 -43.91
C ILE A 332 -1.62 6.38 -44.41
N ASP A 333 -1.36 6.90 -45.61
CA ASP A 333 -0.02 6.91 -46.20
C ASP A 333 0.92 7.84 -45.44
N ALA A 334 0.45 9.01 -45.00
CA ALA A 334 1.22 9.91 -44.15
C ALA A 334 1.48 9.33 -42.74
N PHE A 335 0.54 8.55 -42.20
CA PHE A 335 0.74 7.80 -40.96
C PHE A 335 1.81 6.71 -41.12
N ASN A 336 1.73 5.93 -42.20
CA ASN A 336 2.70 4.86 -42.49
C ASN A 336 4.12 5.42 -42.71
N ARG A 337 4.25 6.57 -43.38
CA ARG A 337 5.54 7.27 -43.55
C ARG A 337 6.13 7.71 -42.22
N ARG A 338 5.34 8.37 -41.36
CA ARG A 338 5.78 8.76 -40.00
C ARG A 338 6.23 7.56 -39.19
N LYS A 339 5.46 6.47 -39.24
CA LYS A 339 5.81 5.21 -38.58
C LYS A 339 7.14 4.63 -39.09
N THR A 340 7.41 4.72 -40.39
CA THR A 340 8.70 4.25 -40.95
C THR A 340 9.86 5.17 -40.59
N GLU A 341 9.64 6.47 -40.55
CA GLU A 341 10.65 7.46 -40.14
C GLU A 341 11.00 7.36 -38.66
N ASP A 342 10.01 7.20 -37.78
CA ASP A 342 10.24 6.96 -36.36
C ASP A 342 10.99 5.65 -36.13
N MET A 343 10.65 4.60 -36.88
CA MET A 343 11.37 3.31 -36.81
C MET A 343 12.84 3.44 -37.26
N LYS A 344 13.14 4.32 -38.24
CA LYS A 344 14.50 4.66 -38.67
C LYS A 344 15.25 5.50 -37.62
N ARG A 345 14.57 6.45 -36.96
CA ARG A 345 15.15 7.22 -35.84
C ARG A 345 15.50 6.32 -34.67
N PHE A 346 14.64 5.35 -34.37
CA PHE A 346 14.85 4.36 -33.32
C PHE A 346 16.03 3.42 -33.61
N THR A 347 16.28 3.12 -34.90
CA THR A 347 17.46 2.33 -35.31
C THR A 347 18.75 3.16 -35.41
N ALA A 348 18.66 4.46 -35.69
CA ALA A 348 19.82 5.35 -35.81
C ALA A 348 20.32 5.92 -34.47
N ASN A 349 19.44 6.06 -33.48
CA ASN A 349 19.75 6.60 -32.16
C ASN A 349 19.35 5.57 -31.09
N SER A 350 20.24 4.61 -30.81
CA SER A 350 20.09 3.63 -29.72
C SER A 350 20.32 4.23 -28.32
N GLY A 351 20.44 5.55 -28.20
CA GLY A 351 20.54 6.26 -26.93
C GLY A 351 19.17 6.81 -26.49
N LEU A 352 18.51 6.13 -25.57
CA LEU A 352 17.41 6.70 -24.79
C LEU A 352 17.96 7.88 -23.98
N GLN A 353 17.77 9.12 -24.46
CA GLN A 353 18.17 10.30 -23.70
C GLN A 353 17.13 10.59 -22.61
N ARG A 354 17.42 10.09 -21.40
CA ARG A 354 16.59 10.34 -20.20
C ARG A 354 16.64 11.81 -19.77
N ARG A 355 15.50 12.34 -19.32
CA ARG A 355 15.42 13.66 -18.69
C ARG A 355 16.17 13.66 -17.37
N LYS A 356 16.88 14.75 -17.09
CA LYS A 356 17.62 14.95 -15.84
C LYS A 356 16.67 15.12 -14.64
N PRO A 357 17.06 14.66 -13.43
CA PRO A 357 16.32 14.83 -12.19
C PRO A 357 15.92 16.28 -11.89
N PHE A 358 14.90 16.47 -11.05
CA PHE A 358 14.37 17.80 -10.71
C PHE A 358 15.41 18.71 -10.04
N HIS A 359 16.27 18.18 -9.16
CA HIS A 359 17.30 18.95 -8.48
C HIS A 359 18.35 19.53 -9.47
N ASP A 360 18.66 18.79 -10.54
CA ASP A 360 19.61 19.22 -11.57
C ASP A 360 19.04 20.30 -12.49
N ARG A 361 17.72 20.46 -12.54
CA ARG A 361 17.07 21.55 -13.26
C ARG A 361 17.10 22.87 -12.50
N TYR A 362 17.17 22.82 -11.17
CA TYR A 362 17.10 24.01 -10.32
C TYR A 362 18.44 24.76 -10.21
N GLN A 363 19.57 24.09 -10.48
CA GLN A 363 20.90 24.72 -10.41
C GLN A 363 21.24 25.64 -11.60
N ARG A 364 20.31 25.89 -12.53
CA ARG A 364 20.62 26.63 -13.74
C ARG A 364 19.76 27.89 -13.89
N ASP A 365 19.93 28.79 -12.94
CA ASP A 365 19.62 30.21 -13.11
C ASP A 365 20.78 31.04 -12.55
N GLU A 366 21.88 31.12 -13.32
CA GLU A 366 22.77 32.27 -13.33
C GLU A 366 23.67 32.22 -14.58
N PHE A 367 23.33 33.06 -15.56
CA PHE A 367 24.13 33.56 -16.69
C PHE A 367 24.86 32.58 -17.65
N ALA A 368 24.52 32.73 -18.94
CA ALA A 368 25.38 32.70 -20.15
C ALA A 368 25.00 31.67 -21.26
N PRO A 369 25.26 32.02 -22.55
CA PRO A 369 24.50 31.56 -23.70
C PRO A 369 25.05 30.30 -24.38
N SER A 370 24.22 29.75 -25.26
CA SER A 370 24.44 28.56 -26.08
C SER A 370 25.80 28.52 -26.79
N GLU A 371 26.61 27.51 -26.49
CA GLU A 371 27.56 26.93 -27.44
C GLU A 371 27.60 25.42 -27.27
N SER A 372 27.76 24.75 -28.41
CA SER A 372 27.93 23.32 -28.63
C SER A 372 28.96 22.71 -27.70
N ASP A 373 28.65 21.57 -27.08
CA ASP A 373 29.72 20.65 -26.72
C ASP A 373 29.29 19.18 -26.77
N GLU A 374 30.24 18.40 -27.26
CA GLU A 374 30.10 17.03 -27.72
C GLU A 374 29.85 16.04 -26.57
N SER A 375 29.07 15.01 -26.87
CA SER A 375 28.75 13.93 -25.95
C SER A 375 29.90 12.95 -25.81
N GLU A 376 30.57 12.91 -24.66
CA GLU A 376 31.31 11.73 -24.21
C GLU A 376 30.37 10.69 -23.58
N PRO A 377 30.49 9.39 -23.87
CA PRO A 377 29.68 8.35 -23.25
C PRO A 377 30.33 7.91 -21.93
N ARG A 378 29.74 8.29 -20.79
CA ARG A 378 30.06 7.65 -19.51
C ARG A 378 29.37 6.29 -19.44
N SER A 379 30.15 5.22 -19.56
CA SER A 379 29.77 3.89 -19.10
C SER A 379 29.74 3.86 -17.58
N GLY A 380 28.64 3.45 -16.97
CA GLY A 380 28.55 3.26 -15.54
C GLY A 380 27.26 2.57 -15.11
N ASN A 381 27.36 1.25 -14.91
CA ASN A 381 26.53 0.36 -14.09
C ASN A 381 25.00 0.49 -14.09
N ASP A 382 24.37 -0.60 -14.53
CA ASP A 382 23.05 -1.06 -14.10
C ASP A 382 22.87 -0.96 -12.57
N SER A 383 22.18 0.07 -12.11
CA SER A 383 21.31 0.02 -10.92
C SER A 383 20.55 1.34 -10.75
N ASP A 384 19.23 1.24 -10.60
CA ASP A 384 18.31 2.29 -10.12
C ASP A 384 17.90 3.41 -11.09
N GLU A 385 17.92 3.12 -12.38
CA GLU A 385 17.44 4.02 -13.40
C GLU A 385 15.96 3.75 -13.74
N GLY A 386 15.05 4.47 -13.07
CA GLY A 386 13.62 4.60 -13.42
C GLY A 386 13.01 5.71 -12.56
N GLU A 387 12.35 6.68 -13.21
CA GLU A 387 11.72 7.91 -12.68
C GLU A 387 11.57 7.98 -11.14
N GLU A 388 12.06 9.07 -10.53
CA GLU A 388 11.95 9.32 -9.09
C GLU A 388 10.47 9.46 -8.69
N SER A 389 9.83 8.33 -8.43
CA SER A 389 8.52 8.27 -7.79
C SER A 389 8.62 8.97 -6.44
N TRP A 390 7.60 9.77 -6.12
CA TRP A 390 7.53 10.55 -4.89
C TRP A 390 7.85 9.68 -3.66
N ARG A 391 8.73 10.20 -2.80
CA ARG A 391 9.07 9.60 -1.50
C ARG A 391 8.46 10.47 -0.39
N ASN A 392 7.98 9.85 0.67
CA ASN A 392 7.55 10.58 1.87
C ASN A 392 8.75 11.18 2.62
N ALA A 393 8.46 11.87 3.73
CA ALA A 393 9.48 12.40 4.63
C ALA A 393 10.48 11.35 5.15
N GLU A 394 10.10 10.06 5.17
CA GLU A 394 10.91 8.94 5.64
C GLU A 394 11.71 8.25 4.51
N GLY A 395 11.50 8.66 3.26
CA GLY A 395 12.24 8.17 2.09
C GLY A 395 11.68 6.89 1.45
N GLU A 396 10.53 6.38 1.89
CA GLU A 396 9.95 5.13 1.37
C GLU A 396 9.23 5.37 0.00
N ARG A 397 8.69 4.34 -0.62
CA ARG A 397 7.95 4.40 -1.89
C ARG A 397 6.66 3.58 -1.83
N LEU A 398 5.68 3.85 -2.71
CA LEU A 398 4.43 3.06 -2.77
C LEU A 398 4.70 1.57 -3.06
N ARG A 399 5.75 1.28 -3.84
CA ARG A 399 6.21 -0.09 -4.12
C ARG A 399 6.59 -0.88 -2.86
N ASP A 400 7.04 -0.19 -1.81
CA ASP A 400 7.47 -0.83 -0.56
C ASP A 400 6.26 -1.38 0.22
N PHE A 401 5.07 -0.83 -0.04
CA PHE A 401 3.78 -1.34 0.45
C PHE A 401 3.13 -2.35 -0.51
N GLY A 402 3.85 -2.80 -1.53
CA GLY A 402 3.43 -3.82 -2.49
C GLY A 402 2.56 -3.31 -3.63
N VAL A 403 2.40 -2.00 -3.78
CA VAL A 403 1.71 -1.38 -4.93
C VAL A 403 2.59 -1.48 -6.18
N ASP A 404 2.01 -1.81 -7.31
CA ASP A 404 2.73 -1.79 -8.60
C ASP A 404 2.77 -0.36 -9.15
N GLU A 405 3.82 0.40 -8.82
CA GLU A 405 3.98 1.81 -9.23
C GLU A 405 3.90 2.01 -10.75
N GLU A 406 4.41 1.07 -11.55
CA GLU A 406 4.31 1.13 -13.01
C GLU A 406 2.84 1.04 -13.46
N ALA A 407 2.07 0.16 -12.82
CA ALA A 407 0.63 -0.03 -13.07
C ALA A 407 -0.27 1.01 -12.38
N GLU A 408 0.29 1.92 -11.58
CA GLU A 408 -0.41 3.10 -11.06
C GLU A 408 -0.02 4.36 -11.85
N PHE A 409 1.20 4.44 -12.38
CA PHE A 409 1.69 5.63 -13.10
C PHE A 409 1.24 5.70 -14.55
N TYR A 410 1.35 4.59 -15.30
CA TYR A 410 1.08 4.59 -16.74
C TYR A 410 -0.33 4.10 -17.09
N ASP A 411 -0.95 3.37 -16.18
CA ASP A 411 -2.13 2.55 -16.49
C ASP A 411 -3.45 3.18 -16.03
N GLU A 412 -3.41 4.19 -15.15
CA GLU A 412 -4.62 4.80 -14.58
C GLU A 412 -5.32 5.78 -15.51
N ASP A 413 -4.58 6.40 -16.43
CA ASP A 413 -5.07 7.55 -17.20
C ASP A 413 -5.40 7.26 -18.68
N ASP A 414 -4.91 6.17 -19.30
CA ASP A 414 -5.32 5.80 -20.66
C ASP A 414 -6.13 4.49 -20.70
N ILE A 415 -7.45 4.65 -20.81
CA ILE A 415 -8.36 3.56 -21.15
C ILE A 415 -8.05 3.12 -22.60
N PRO A 416 -7.81 1.81 -22.86
CA PRO A 416 -7.54 1.34 -24.22
C PRO A 416 -8.65 1.74 -25.20
N LEU A 417 -8.26 2.20 -26.39
CA LEU A 417 -9.18 2.63 -27.46
C LEU A 417 -10.27 1.59 -27.78
N GLY A 418 -9.93 0.29 -27.75
CA GLY A 418 -10.89 -0.79 -27.95
C GLY A 418 -12.03 -0.81 -26.92
N VAL A 419 -11.72 -0.51 -25.65
CA VAL A 419 -12.70 -0.43 -24.56
C VAL A 419 -13.58 0.82 -24.72
N LEU A 420 -13.00 1.95 -25.13
CA LEU A 420 -13.76 3.17 -25.43
C LEU A 420 -14.71 3.00 -26.63
N LEU A 421 -14.25 2.31 -27.68
CA LEU A 421 -15.06 2.00 -28.85
C LEU A 421 -16.19 1.02 -28.52
N GLN A 422 -15.92 0.01 -27.70
CA GLN A 422 -16.96 -0.91 -27.21
C GLN A 422 -18.03 -0.16 -26.41
N ARG A 423 -17.64 0.73 -25.48
CA ARG A 423 -18.59 1.58 -24.76
C ARG A 423 -19.45 2.43 -25.69
N ARG A 424 -18.83 3.04 -26.71
CA ARG A 424 -19.55 3.85 -27.70
C ARG A 424 -20.56 3.00 -28.49
N GLN A 425 -20.19 1.75 -28.83
CA GLN A 425 -21.08 0.82 -29.50
C GLN A 425 -22.26 0.43 -28.61
N GLU A 426 -22.01 0.08 -27.35
CA GLU A 426 -23.04 -0.27 -26.36
C GLU A 426 -24.02 0.91 -26.13
N GLN A 427 -23.51 2.14 -26.05
CA GLN A 427 -24.33 3.36 -25.95
C GLN A 427 -25.10 3.69 -27.23
N SER A 428 -24.64 3.25 -28.39
CA SER A 428 -25.34 3.45 -29.67
C SER A 428 -26.38 2.37 -29.98
N SER A 429 -26.35 1.25 -29.23
CA SER A 429 -27.29 0.13 -29.35
C SER A 429 -28.46 0.15 -28.35
N ASN A 430 -28.41 1.06 -27.37
CA ASN A 430 -29.53 1.45 -26.51
C ASN A 430 -30.14 2.76 -27.01
#